data_AF-A0A9D8JBC6-F1
#
_entry.id   AF-A0A9D8JBC6-F1
#
_cell.length_a   1.000
_cell.length_b   1.000
_cell.length_c   1.000
_cell.angle_alpha   90.00
_cell.angle_beta   90.00
_cell.angle_gamma   90.00
#
_symmetry.space_group_name_H-M   'P 1'
#
loop_
_entity.id
_entity.type
_entity.pdbx_description
1 polymer ?
#
loop_
_entity_poly.entity_id
_entity_poly.type
_entity_poly.pdbx_seq_one_letter_code
_entity_poly.pdbx_strand_id
1 'polypeptide(L)'
;MTSQSQNTKAWPLTQKWFAAGLGLVSLGLGCAFYASMRPAQFWISWAPRLPPLPLPTVIATSAPSFLHTVAFALMGSAMSQKPERSVIFWTAVSLAWEAMQGLWPVLGVCDPSDFVFALLGGILSWTIAHGQVQTKLPPLKTLCVKIPVTLAGAAALMATSPSRGPFNPVYIQPIYMSYEDLRIAFRVEPPKPIAEAGKILRHDKYLLINDINKGIHVFDNEDPTQPKAIAFLNIPGNIDIAAKDQVIYADSFTDLLTIEFIDGNFYLRHLEADVFPYNAYQIFLNKGAGRPPYGSFKEIDPKSGVVIGAKDS
;
A
#
# COMPACT_ATOMS: atom_id res chain seq x y z
N MET A 1 69.87 16.05 -20.63
CA MET A 1 68.75 15.33 -20.00
C MET A 1 67.73 16.35 -19.53
N THR A 2 66.80 16.71 -20.40
CA THR A 2 65.66 17.58 -20.11
C THR A 2 64.59 16.74 -19.43
N SER A 3 64.38 16.94 -18.13
CA SER A 3 63.24 16.35 -17.43
C SER A 3 61.97 17.06 -17.89
N GLN A 4 61.19 16.35 -18.72
CA GLN A 4 59.82 16.75 -19.02
C GLN A 4 59.05 16.86 -17.70
N SER A 5 58.52 18.05 -17.45
CA SER A 5 57.56 18.29 -16.37
C SER A 5 56.32 17.43 -16.63
N GLN A 6 56.11 16.44 -15.77
CA GLN A 6 54.83 15.75 -15.70
C GLN A 6 53.78 16.75 -15.22
N ASN A 7 52.95 17.16 -16.17
CA ASN A 7 51.77 17.96 -16.00
C ASN A 7 50.72 17.15 -15.21
N THR A 8 50.82 17.12 -13.87
CA THR A 8 49.82 16.46 -13.01
C THR A 8 48.64 17.40 -12.77
N LYS A 9 47.73 17.39 -13.76
CA LYS A 9 46.28 17.60 -13.71
C LYS A 9 45.73 18.27 -12.44
N ALA A 10 45.21 19.49 -12.59
CA ALA A 10 44.31 20.18 -11.65
C ALA A 10 42.92 19.54 -11.45
N TRP A 11 42.75 18.28 -11.85
CA TRP A 11 41.51 17.49 -11.90
C TRP A 11 41.00 16.84 -10.58
N PRO A 12 41.81 16.63 -9.52
CA PRO A 12 41.36 15.93 -8.31
C PRO A 12 40.26 16.63 -7.52
N LEU A 13 40.28 17.97 -7.51
CA LEU A 13 39.36 18.77 -6.71
C LEU A 13 37.97 18.85 -7.36
N THR A 14 37.90 18.91 -8.70
CA THR A 14 36.66 19.01 -9.46
C THR A 14 35.82 17.73 -9.36
N GLN A 15 36.44 16.55 -9.39
CA GLN A 15 35.74 15.26 -9.21
C GLN A 15 35.12 15.10 -7.81
N LYS A 16 35.72 15.72 -6.79
CA LYS A 16 35.20 15.70 -5.41
C LYS A 16 33.97 16.58 -5.27
N TRP A 17 34.04 17.80 -5.77
CA TRP A 17 32.89 18.71 -5.79
C TRP A 17 31.75 18.15 -6.65
N PHE A 18 32.09 17.44 -7.74
CA PHE A 18 31.12 16.72 -8.54
C PHE A 18 30.39 15.63 -7.74
N ALA A 19 31.12 14.76 -7.04
CA ALA A 19 30.50 13.71 -6.22
C ALA A 19 29.72 14.27 -5.02
N ALA A 20 30.24 15.30 -4.36
CA ALA A 20 29.53 15.99 -3.28
C ALA A 20 28.24 16.65 -3.81
N GLY A 21 28.30 17.27 -4.99
CA GLY A 21 27.15 17.85 -5.68
C GLY A 21 26.10 16.79 -6.02
N LEU A 22 26.51 15.64 -6.59
CA LEU A 22 25.61 14.52 -6.85
C LEU A 22 24.97 13.97 -5.58
N GLY A 23 25.75 13.87 -4.48
CA GLY A 23 25.24 13.46 -3.18
C GLY A 23 24.18 14.43 -2.64
N LEU A 24 24.42 15.74 -2.74
CA LEU A 24 23.46 16.78 -2.35
C LEU A 24 22.20 16.79 -3.22
N VAL A 25 22.34 16.58 -4.53
CA VAL A 25 21.19 16.45 -5.44
C VAL A 25 20.37 15.21 -5.09
N SER A 26 21.02 14.08 -4.81
CA SER A 26 20.35 12.84 -4.41
C SER A 26 19.62 13.01 -3.07
N LEU A 27 20.23 13.74 -2.12
CA LEU A 27 19.58 14.10 -0.85
C LEU A 27 18.34 14.98 -1.08
N GLY A 28 18.47 16.00 -1.95
CA GLY A 28 17.35 16.88 -2.30
C GLY A 28 16.20 16.15 -2.99
N LEU A 29 16.53 15.24 -3.92
CA LEU A 29 15.56 14.37 -4.58
C LEU A 29 14.89 13.41 -3.60
N GLY A 30 15.66 12.83 -2.67
CA GLY A 30 15.12 11.99 -1.59
C GLY A 30 14.13 12.76 -0.71
N CYS A 31 14.50 13.98 -0.29
CA CYS A 31 13.61 14.86 0.47
C CYS A 31 12.35 15.25 -0.31
N ALA A 32 12.46 15.53 -1.62
CA ALA A 32 11.33 15.87 -2.48
C ALA A 32 10.39 14.68 -2.71
N PHE A 33 10.96 13.50 -2.94
CA PHE A 33 10.22 12.25 -3.07
C PHE A 33 9.47 11.93 -1.77
N TYR A 34 10.13 12.10 -0.63
CA TYR A 34 9.50 11.94 0.68
C TYR A 34 8.39 12.99 0.93
N ALA A 35 8.62 14.23 0.52
CA ALA A 35 7.60 15.28 0.54
C ALA A 35 6.38 14.97 -0.34
N SER A 36 6.54 14.17 -1.42
CA SER A 36 5.42 13.70 -2.25
C SER A 36 4.67 12.52 -1.63
N MET A 37 5.35 11.67 -0.86
CA MET A 37 4.82 10.44 -0.25
C MET A 37 4.32 10.67 1.20
N ARG A 38 4.46 11.89 1.75
CA ARG A 38 4.12 12.17 3.15
C ARG A 38 2.61 12.10 3.41
N PRO A 39 2.19 11.50 4.53
CA PRO A 39 0.84 11.73 5.05
C PRO A 39 0.65 13.19 5.47
N ALA A 40 -0.61 13.63 5.57
CA ALA A 40 -1.02 15.02 5.80
C ALA A 40 -0.45 15.71 7.06
N GLN A 41 0.16 14.97 7.98
CA GLN A 41 0.34 15.37 9.38
C GLN A 41 1.80 15.66 9.79
N PHE A 42 2.71 15.82 8.82
CA PHE A 42 4.12 16.13 9.12
C PHE A 42 4.33 17.64 9.38
N TRP A 43 5.38 18.02 10.13
CA TRP A 43 5.76 19.41 10.45
C TRP A 43 6.16 20.26 9.21
N ILE A 44 6.08 19.66 8.03
CA ILE A 44 6.31 20.27 6.70
C ILE A 44 4.97 20.33 5.91
N SER A 45 3.84 20.39 6.61
CA SER A 45 2.50 20.57 6.00
C SER A 45 2.39 21.86 5.19
N TRP A 46 3.25 22.85 5.46
CA TRP A 46 3.39 24.09 4.70
C TRP A 46 3.94 23.88 3.29
N ALA A 47 4.60 22.76 2.99
CA ALA A 47 5.10 22.51 1.65
C ALA A 47 3.99 21.97 0.73
N PRO A 48 4.00 22.28 -0.57
CA PRO A 48 3.06 21.71 -1.54
C PRO A 48 3.20 20.18 -1.59
N ARG A 49 2.07 19.47 -1.74
CA ARG A 49 2.11 18.04 -2.13
C ARG A 49 2.43 17.96 -3.62
N LEU A 50 3.44 17.16 -3.94
CA LEU A 50 3.75 16.85 -5.33
C LEU A 50 2.87 15.67 -5.79
N PRO A 51 2.46 15.64 -7.07
CA PRO A 51 1.74 14.49 -7.61
C PRO A 51 2.62 13.23 -7.56
N PRO A 52 2.01 12.03 -7.41
CA PRO A 52 2.76 10.78 -7.43
C PRO A 52 3.47 10.62 -8.78
N LEU A 53 4.72 10.17 -8.74
CA LEU A 53 5.48 9.87 -9.95
C LEU A 53 4.88 8.65 -10.66
N PRO A 54 4.80 8.64 -12.01
CA PRO A 54 4.26 7.53 -12.79
C PRO A 54 5.28 6.39 -12.89
N LEU A 55 5.70 5.84 -11.75
CA LEU A 55 6.66 4.75 -11.64
C LEU A 55 5.95 3.46 -11.22
N PRO A 56 6.41 2.29 -11.68
CA PRO A 56 5.98 1.01 -11.13
C PRO A 56 6.11 0.99 -9.61
N THR A 57 5.14 0.41 -8.91
CA THR A 57 5.02 0.47 -7.45
C THR A 57 6.31 0.09 -6.73
N VAL A 58 6.98 -0.99 -7.16
CA VAL A 58 8.24 -1.47 -6.58
C VAL A 58 9.35 -0.43 -6.68
N ILE A 59 9.43 0.30 -7.80
CA ILE A 59 10.44 1.36 -7.98
C ILE A 59 10.09 2.55 -7.08
N ALA A 60 8.81 2.91 -6.99
CA ALA A 60 8.38 4.01 -6.15
C ALA A 60 8.60 3.72 -4.65
N THR A 61 8.36 2.50 -4.19
CA THR A 61 8.53 2.15 -2.78
C THR A 61 10.00 2.07 -2.35
N SER A 62 10.90 1.62 -3.24
CA SER A 62 12.32 1.39 -2.91
C SER A 62 13.29 2.47 -3.40
N ALA A 63 12.82 3.44 -4.20
CA ALA A 63 13.60 4.62 -4.60
C ALA A 63 14.21 5.40 -3.41
N PRO A 64 13.53 5.56 -2.25
CA PRO A 64 14.11 6.22 -1.09
C PRO A 64 15.42 5.56 -0.61
N SER A 65 15.46 4.24 -0.49
CA SER A 65 16.64 3.49 -0.03
C SER A 65 17.81 3.63 -1.00
N PHE A 66 17.53 3.63 -2.31
CA PHE A 66 18.54 3.92 -3.34
C PHE A 66 19.09 5.35 -3.21
N LEU A 67 18.22 6.36 -3.18
CA LEU A 67 18.62 7.78 -3.12
C LEU A 67 19.37 8.11 -1.83
N HIS A 68 18.92 7.54 -0.71
CA HIS A 68 19.58 7.67 0.59
C HIS A 68 20.99 7.08 0.55
N THR A 69 21.13 5.85 0.04
CA THR A 69 22.43 5.19 -0.06
C THR A 69 23.38 5.98 -0.95
N VAL A 70 22.91 6.47 -2.11
CA VAL A 70 23.71 7.30 -3.03
C VAL A 70 24.13 8.61 -2.37
N ALA A 71 23.21 9.30 -1.70
CA ALA A 71 23.49 10.59 -1.05
C ALA A 71 24.62 10.46 -0.03
N PHE A 72 24.48 9.55 0.94
CA PHE A 72 25.45 9.43 2.03
C PHE A 72 26.75 8.77 1.60
N ALA A 73 26.71 7.78 0.70
CA ALA A 73 27.92 7.16 0.18
C ALA A 73 28.79 8.17 -0.60
N LEU A 74 28.20 8.98 -1.48
CA LEU A 74 28.95 9.97 -2.25
C LEU A 74 29.45 11.14 -1.41
N MET A 75 28.61 11.66 -0.50
CA MET A 75 29.04 12.71 0.44
C MET A 75 30.17 12.20 1.35
N GLY A 76 30.03 10.98 1.88
CA GLY A 76 31.04 10.31 2.67
C GLY A 76 32.36 10.16 1.92
N SER A 77 32.28 9.65 0.69
CA SER A 77 33.42 9.46 -0.22
C SER A 77 34.17 10.75 -0.49
N ALA A 78 33.45 11.83 -0.85
CA ALA A 78 34.05 13.12 -1.15
C ALA A 78 34.85 13.70 0.04
N MET A 79 34.38 13.44 1.25
CA MET A 79 34.98 13.89 2.51
C MET A 79 35.97 12.88 3.13
N SER A 80 36.25 11.74 2.48
CA SER A 80 37.11 10.68 3.03
C SER A 80 38.53 10.71 2.44
N GLN A 81 39.50 10.26 3.22
CA GLN A 81 40.84 9.96 2.71
C GLN A 81 40.85 8.67 1.86
N LYS A 82 39.92 7.75 2.16
CA LYS A 82 39.73 6.46 1.48
C LYS A 82 38.29 6.40 0.94
N PRO A 83 38.04 6.90 -0.28
CA PRO A 83 36.70 7.09 -0.82
C PRO A 83 35.89 5.80 -0.88
N GLU A 84 36.46 4.73 -1.46
CA GLU A 84 35.82 3.42 -1.57
C GLU A 84 35.43 2.80 -0.23
N ARG A 85 36.31 2.90 0.78
CA ARG A 85 35.99 2.40 2.13
C ARG A 85 34.85 3.19 2.76
N SER A 86 34.74 4.48 2.45
CA SER A 86 33.61 5.29 2.92
C SER A 86 32.30 4.86 2.25
N VAL A 87 32.34 4.54 0.96
CA VAL A 87 31.16 4.04 0.25
C VAL A 87 30.68 2.71 0.84
N ILE A 88 31.61 1.77 1.06
CA ILE A 88 31.29 0.47 1.66
C ILE A 88 30.68 0.67 3.06
N PHE A 89 31.27 1.54 3.87
CA PHE A 89 30.74 1.88 5.20
C PHE A 89 29.31 2.41 5.12
N TRP A 90 29.05 3.40 4.27
CA TRP A 90 27.71 3.99 4.16
C TRP A 90 26.68 3.03 3.58
N THR A 91 27.06 2.20 2.62
CA THR A 91 26.20 1.14 2.09
C THR A 91 25.83 0.14 3.18
N ALA A 92 26.80 -0.28 4.01
CA ALA A 92 26.55 -1.17 5.14
C ALA A 92 25.63 -0.52 6.19
N VAL A 93 25.80 0.77 6.47
CA VAL A 93 24.90 1.53 7.35
C VAL A 93 23.48 1.56 6.79
N SER A 94 23.31 1.81 5.49
CA SER A 94 21.99 1.79 4.84
C SER A 94 21.34 0.41 4.92
N LEU A 95 22.06 -0.67 4.63
CA LEU A 95 21.53 -2.04 4.75
C LEU A 95 21.17 -2.42 6.18
N ALA A 96 22.00 -2.02 7.15
CA ALA A 96 21.70 -2.23 8.57
C ALA A 96 20.42 -1.48 8.97
N TRP A 97 20.21 -0.28 8.43
CA TRP A 97 18.99 0.48 8.65
C TRP A 97 17.75 -0.21 8.06
N GLU A 98 17.81 -0.72 6.84
CA GLU A 98 16.72 -1.52 6.24
C GLU A 98 16.39 -2.75 7.10
N ALA A 99 17.41 -3.45 7.60
CA ALA A 99 17.22 -4.57 8.52
C ALA A 99 16.55 -4.17 9.84
N MET A 100 16.86 -2.98 10.35
CA MET A 100 16.29 -2.46 11.60
C MET A 100 14.81 -2.06 11.47
N GLN A 101 14.33 -1.71 10.28
CA GLN A 101 12.91 -1.37 10.07
C GLN A 101 11.99 -2.55 10.39
N GLY A 102 12.45 -3.79 10.19
CA GLY A 102 11.71 -5.00 10.57
C GLY A 102 11.70 -5.32 12.07
N LEU A 103 12.57 -4.68 12.87
CA LEU A 103 12.73 -4.97 14.30
C LEU A 103 11.85 -4.08 15.18
N TRP A 104 11.26 -3.01 14.64
CA TRP A 104 10.52 -2.03 15.43
C TRP A 104 9.26 -1.52 14.72
N PRO A 105 8.05 -1.64 15.32
CA PRO A 105 6.77 -1.29 14.67
C PRO A 105 6.61 0.18 14.23
N VAL A 106 7.55 1.04 14.61
CA VAL A 106 7.52 2.50 14.45
C VAL A 106 8.45 2.95 13.31
N LEU A 107 9.29 2.06 12.74
CA LEU A 107 10.39 2.44 11.83
C LEU A 107 10.15 2.16 10.34
N GLY A 108 9.18 1.31 9.97
CA GLY A 108 8.87 1.03 8.56
C GLY A 108 8.46 -0.42 8.31
N VAL A 109 8.27 -0.77 7.04
CA VAL A 109 8.09 -2.14 6.58
C VAL A 109 9.40 -2.57 5.91
N CYS A 110 9.97 -3.69 6.34
CA CYS A 110 11.15 -4.27 5.73
C CYS A 110 10.75 -4.98 4.41
N ASP A 111 10.99 -4.35 3.27
CA ASP A 111 10.77 -4.96 1.95
C ASP A 111 12.11 -5.48 1.36
N PRO A 112 12.20 -6.75 0.91
CA PRO A 112 13.40 -7.26 0.24
C PRO A 112 13.89 -6.39 -0.93
N SER A 113 13.00 -5.69 -1.61
CA SER A 113 13.35 -4.76 -2.69
C SER A 113 14.15 -3.55 -2.20
N ASP A 114 13.96 -3.09 -0.96
CA ASP A 114 14.71 -1.97 -0.39
C ASP A 114 16.20 -2.31 -0.21
N PHE A 115 16.51 -3.56 0.15
CA PHE A 115 17.88 -4.06 0.20
C PHE A 115 18.53 -4.08 -1.18
N VAL A 116 17.79 -4.51 -2.21
CA VAL A 116 18.29 -4.55 -3.59
C VAL A 116 18.60 -3.13 -4.06
N PHE A 117 17.70 -2.18 -3.82
CA PHE A 117 17.88 -0.78 -4.21
C PHE A 117 19.01 -0.09 -3.42
N ALA A 118 19.16 -0.38 -2.12
CA ALA A 118 20.31 0.08 -1.35
C ALA A 118 21.63 -0.46 -1.91
N LEU A 119 21.70 -1.77 -2.25
CA LEU A 119 22.88 -2.36 -2.89
C LEU A 119 23.21 -1.72 -4.23
N LEU A 120 22.21 -1.48 -5.08
CA LEU A 120 22.38 -0.80 -6.37
C LEU A 120 22.92 0.62 -6.18
N GLY A 121 22.42 1.35 -5.17
CA GLY A 121 22.92 2.69 -4.81
C GLY A 121 24.38 2.66 -4.34
N GLY A 122 24.75 1.64 -3.57
CA GLY A 122 26.14 1.40 -3.14
C GLY A 122 27.07 1.09 -4.31
N ILE A 123 26.67 0.22 -5.22
CA ILE A 123 27.42 -0.12 -6.45
C ILE A 123 27.65 1.13 -7.30
N LEU A 124 26.59 1.89 -7.57
CA LEU A 124 26.69 3.15 -8.33
C LEU A 124 27.68 4.11 -7.64
N SER A 125 27.53 4.31 -6.33
CA SER A 125 28.40 5.19 -5.57
C SER A 125 29.86 4.72 -5.58
N TRP A 126 30.09 3.42 -5.57
CA TRP A 126 31.42 2.84 -5.63
C TRP A 126 32.08 3.09 -6.98
N THR A 127 31.35 2.94 -8.09
CA THR A 127 31.89 3.25 -9.44
C THR A 127 32.32 4.71 -9.57
N ILE A 128 31.56 5.63 -8.97
CA ILE A 128 31.88 7.07 -8.96
C ILE A 128 33.07 7.34 -8.03
N ALA A 129 33.13 6.68 -6.88
CA ALA A 129 34.19 6.83 -5.89
C ALA A 129 35.54 6.24 -6.34
N HIS A 130 35.52 5.15 -7.12
CA HIS A 130 36.72 4.50 -7.66
C HIS A 130 37.54 5.45 -8.55
N GLY A 131 36.88 6.41 -9.20
CA GLY A 131 37.53 7.47 -9.98
C GLY A 131 38.11 8.63 -9.15
N GLN A 132 37.98 8.63 -7.82
CA GLN A 132 38.42 9.75 -6.97
C GLN A 132 39.85 9.59 -6.45
N VAL A 133 40.62 10.68 -6.53
CA VAL A 133 42.00 10.73 -6.02
C VAL A 133 42.01 10.87 -4.49
N GLN A 134 42.85 10.06 -3.83
CA GLN A 134 43.07 10.11 -2.37
C GLN A 134 43.60 11.49 -1.94
N THR A 135 43.07 12.02 -0.83
CA THR A 135 43.51 13.32 -0.28
C THR A 135 43.97 13.21 1.15
N LYS A 136 45.00 13.99 1.49
CA LYS A 136 45.42 14.29 2.88
C LYS A 136 44.49 15.34 3.52
N LEU A 137 43.21 15.01 3.74
CA LEU A 137 42.34 15.81 4.62
C LEU A 137 42.64 15.47 6.09
N PRO A 138 42.62 16.41 7.04
CA PRO A 138 42.89 16.10 8.45
C PRO A 138 41.86 15.09 9.00
N PRO A 139 42.29 14.07 9.77
CA PRO A 139 41.55 12.81 9.91
C PRO A 139 40.38 12.81 10.90
N LEU A 140 40.27 13.74 11.87
CA LEU A 140 39.40 13.52 13.04
C LEU A 140 38.28 14.55 13.29
N LYS A 141 38.36 15.79 12.79
CA LYS A 141 37.34 16.81 13.10
C LYS A 141 36.10 16.75 12.20
N THR A 142 36.18 16.06 11.07
CA THR A 142 35.09 15.92 10.09
C THR A 142 34.11 14.81 10.45
N LEU A 143 34.53 13.78 11.21
CA LEU A 143 33.67 12.66 11.60
C LEU A 143 32.56 13.10 12.58
N CYS A 144 32.89 14.02 13.49
CA CYS A 144 31.95 14.61 14.45
C CYS A 144 30.86 15.47 13.80
N VAL A 145 31.03 15.88 12.53
CA VAL A 145 29.99 16.58 11.74
C VAL A 145 29.24 15.60 10.85
N LYS A 146 29.93 14.58 10.31
CA LYS A 146 29.32 13.54 9.47
C LYS A 146 28.28 12.72 10.21
N ILE A 147 28.56 12.27 11.44
CA ILE A 147 27.63 11.42 12.19
C ILE A 147 26.33 12.18 12.51
N PRO A 148 26.34 13.41 13.07
CA PRO A 148 25.12 14.16 13.33
C PRO A 148 24.34 14.56 12.08
N VAL A 149 25.02 14.97 10.99
CA VAL A 149 24.34 15.33 9.73
C VAL A 149 23.69 14.10 9.10
N THR A 150 24.31 12.93 9.23
CA THR A 150 23.73 11.68 8.71
C THR A 150 22.63 11.13 9.58
N LEU A 151 22.77 11.20 10.92
CA LEU A 151 21.70 10.87 11.85
C LEU A 151 20.50 11.83 11.68
N ALA A 152 20.74 13.12 11.46
CA ALA A 152 19.70 14.11 11.19
C ALA A 152 19.03 13.89 9.83
N GLY A 153 19.80 13.55 8.79
CA GLY A 153 19.25 13.23 7.46
C GLY A 153 18.53 11.89 7.42
N ALA A 154 19.01 10.87 8.13
CA ALA A 154 18.33 9.59 8.30
C ALA A 154 17.03 9.75 9.10
N ALA A 155 17.05 10.53 10.19
CA ALA A 155 15.84 10.87 10.94
C ALA A 155 14.83 11.67 10.10
N ALA A 156 15.29 12.59 9.24
CA ALA A 156 14.41 13.39 8.39
C ALA A 156 13.81 12.60 7.20
N LEU A 157 14.51 11.58 6.70
CA LEU A 157 14.06 10.75 5.57
C LEU A 157 13.25 9.52 5.98
N MET A 158 13.35 9.09 7.23
CA MET A 158 12.76 7.81 7.69
C MET A 158 11.82 7.96 8.88
N ALA A 159 11.50 9.20 9.31
CA ALA A 159 10.42 9.46 10.25
C ALA A 159 9.03 9.28 9.60
N THR A 160 8.79 8.17 8.90
CA THR A 160 7.44 7.64 8.73
C THR A 160 7.23 6.62 9.83
N SER A 161 7.25 7.09 11.06
CA SER A 161 6.25 6.55 11.96
C SER A 161 4.96 7.29 11.64
N PRO A 162 3.80 6.63 11.63
CA PRO A 162 2.63 7.32 12.15
C PRO A 162 2.99 7.72 13.58
N SER A 163 3.52 8.93 13.79
CA SER A 163 3.30 9.61 15.06
C SER A 163 1.80 9.83 15.06
N ARG A 164 1.12 8.87 15.70
CA ARG A 164 -0.23 9.01 16.20
C ARG A 164 -0.31 10.43 16.75
N GLY A 165 -0.97 11.32 16.01
CA GLY A 165 -1.59 12.48 16.64
C GLY A 165 -2.47 11.99 17.79
N PRO A 166 -2.99 12.85 18.66
CA PRO A 166 -4.05 12.42 19.58
C PRO A 166 -5.05 11.62 18.75
N PHE A 167 -5.19 10.32 19.06
CA PHE A 167 -6.21 9.50 18.44
C PHE A 167 -7.50 10.25 18.75
N ASN A 168 -8.07 10.91 17.74
CA ASN A 168 -9.50 11.00 17.66
C ASN A 168 -9.86 9.65 17.06
N PRO A 169 -10.14 8.60 17.87
CA PRO A 169 -10.79 7.43 17.32
C PRO A 169 -12.01 7.97 16.58
N VAL A 170 -12.03 7.81 15.26
CA VAL A 170 -13.27 7.93 14.53
C VAL A 170 -14.10 6.78 15.06
N TYR A 171 -15.01 7.10 16.00
CA TYR A 171 -15.91 6.11 16.53
C TYR A 171 -16.93 5.85 15.43
N ILE A 172 -16.71 4.77 14.69
CA ILE A 172 -17.68 4.34 13.70
C ILE A 172 -18.79 3.63 14.47
N GLN A 173 -20.01 4.16 14.39
CA GLN A 173 -21.18 3.49 14.93
C GLN A 173 -21.68 2.48 13.89
N PRO A 174 -21.69 1.18 14.20
CA PRO A 174 -22.23 0.18 13.29
C PRO A 174 -23.74 0.39 13.11
N ILE A 175 -24.20 0.27 11.87
CA ILE A 175 -25.62 0.24 11.52
C ILE A 175 -26.01 -1.23 11.46
N TYR A 176 -27.01 -1.62 12.26
CA TYR A 176 -27.48 -2.99 12.33
C TYR A 176 -28.77 -3.20 11.53
N MET A 177 -28.93 -4.43 11.07
CA MET A 177 -30.19 -5.02 10.65
C MET A 177 -30.48 -6.20 11.57
N SER A 178 -31.69 -6.31 12.10
CA SER A 178 -32.05 -7.43 12.97
C SER A 178 -32.02 -8.75 12.19
N TYR A 179 -31.79 -9.88 12.88
CA TYR A 179 -31.88 -11.20 12.23
C TYR A 179 -33.28 -11.50 11.71
N GLU A 180 -34.32 -10.97 12.37
CA GLU A 180 -35.71 -11.11 11.92
C GLU A 180 -35.93 -10.39 10.58
N ASP A 181 -35.46 -9.14 10.47
CA ASP A 181 -35.54 -8.36 9.23
C ASP A 181 -34.72 -9.00 8.11
N LEU A 182 -33.53 -9.50 8.42
CA LEU A 182 -32.66 -10.18 7.46
C LEU A 182 -33.38 -11.38 6.83
N ARG A 183 -34.04 -12.20 7.65
CA ARG A 183 -34.71 -13.43 7.22
C ARG A 183 -35.97 -13.18 6.39
N ILE A 184 -36.50 -11.96 6.41
CA ILE A 184 -37.60 -11.53 5.55
C ILE A 184 -37.16 -10.53 4.48
N ALA A 185 -35.86 -10.27 4.30
CA ALA A 185 -35.35 -9.23 3.41
C ALA A 185 -35.36 -9.64 1.92
N PHE A 186 -35.38 -10.94 1.61
CA PHE A 186 -35.34 -11.42 0.22
C PHE A 186 -36.45 -10.82 -0.64
N ARG A 187 -36.09 -10.14 -1.73
CA ARG A 187 -37.06 -9.60 -2.70
C ARG A 187 -36.54 -9.77 -4.12
N VAL A 188 -37.46 -10.05 -5.03
CA VAL A 188 -37.21 -9.96 -6.47
C VAL A 188 -37.58 -8.54 -6.90
N GLU A 189 -36.63 -7.82 -7.45
CA GLU A 189 -36.75 -6.43 -7.82
C GLU A 189 -36.45 -6.23 -9.31
N PRO A 190 -36.88 -5.12 -9.91
CA PRO A 190 -36.48 -4.76 -11.27
C PRO A 190 -34.96 -4.66 -11.42
N PRO A 191 -34.41 -4.82 -12.63
CA PRO A 191 -32.98 -4.66 -12.90
C PRO A 191 -32.39 -3.37 -12.31
N LYS A 192 -31.20 -3.48 -11.72
CA LYS A 192 -30.46 -2.35 -11.13
C LYS A 192 -29.06 -2.24 -11.75
N PRO A 193 -28.44 -1.05 -11.72
CA PRO A 193 -27.02 -0.92 -12.05
C PRO A 193 -26.15 -1.73 -11.08
N ILE A 194 -25.12 -2.39 -11.61
CA ILE A 194 -24.11 -3.09 -10.81
C ILE A 194 -23.23 -2.04 -10.15
N ALA A 195 -23.11 -2.10 -8.82
CA ALA A 195 -22.23 -1.20 -8.09
C ALA A 195 -20.84 -1.80 -7.87
N GLU A 196 -20.78 -3.01 -7.34
CA GLU A 196 -19.52 -3.71 -7.05
C GLU A 196 -19.64 -5.18 -7.44
N ALA A 197 -19.12 -5.53 -8.62
CA ALA A 197 -19.23 -6.89 -9.15
C ALA A 197 -18.35 -7.87 -8.36
N GLY A 198 -18.96 -8.95 -7.90
CA GLY A 198 -18.30 -10.09 -7.28
C GLY A 198 -18.21 -11.29 -8.24
N LYS A 199 -18.56 -12.47 -7.74
CA LYS A 199 -18.57 -13.71 -8.52
C LYS A 199 -19.56 -13.64 -9.69
N ILE A 200 -19.11 -14.10 -10.85
CA ILE A 200 -19.92 -14.22 -12.07
C ILE A 200 -20.13 -15.71 -12.33
N LEU A 201 -21.39 -16.11 -12.50
CA LEU A 201 -21.78 -17.49 -12.77
C LEU A 201 -22.68 -17.54 -14.00
N ARG A 202 -22.30 -18.34 -14.99
CA ARG A 202 -23.20 -18.70 -16.09
C ARG A 202 -23.91 -20.00 -15.73
N HIS A 203 -25.23 -19.99 -15.80
CA HIS A 203 -26.07 -21.16 -15.55
C HIS A 203 -27.14 -21.26 -16.62
N ASP A 204 -27.07 -22.30 -17.45
CA ASP A 204 -27.85 -22.44 -18.68
C ASP A 204 -27.75 -21.21 -19.59
N LYS A 205 -28.89 -20.55 -19.82
CA LYS A 205 -29.00 -19.30 -20.58
C LYS A 205 -28.93 -18.05 -19.72
N TYR A 206 -28.77 -18.17 -18.40
CA TYR A 206 -28.68 -17.02 -17.51
C TYR A 206 -27.24 -16.70 -17.13
N LEU A 207 -27.00 -15.41 -16.92
CA LEU A 207 -25.79 -14.91 -16.29
C LEU A 207 -26.18 -14.29 -14.94
N LEU A 208 -25.61 -14.84 -13.88
CA LEU A 208 -25.79 -14.39 -12.51
C LEU A 208 -24.53 -13.64 -12.09
N ILE A 209 -24.69 -12.38 -11.68
CA ILE A 209 -23.58 -11.52 -11.25
C ILE A 209 -23.85 -11.10 -9.81
N ASN A 210 -23.01 -11.54 -8.88
CA ASN A 210 -23.06 -11.05 -7.51
C ASN A 210 -22.73 -9.54 -7.48
N ASP A 211 -23.52 -8.77 -6.74
CA ASP A 211 -23.19 -7.42 -6.28
C ASP A 211 -22.87 -7.52 -4.79
N ILE A 212 -21.60 -7.28 -4.46
CA ILE A 212 -21.03 -7.63 -3.16
C ILE A 212 -21.84 -7.02 -2.02
N ASN A 213 -22.28 -7.86 -1.09
CA ASN A 213 -23.12 -7.55 0.08
C ASN A 213 -24.53 -7.03 -0.25
N LYS A 214 -24.99 -7.10 -1.50
CA LYS A 214 -26.31 -6.59 -1.92
C LYS A 214 -27.22 -7.66 -2.51
N GLY A 215 -26.67 -8.58 -3.31
CA GLY A 215 -27.47 -9.62 -3.94
C GLY A 215 -26.98 -10.02 -5.33
N ILE A 216 -27.91 -10.42 -6.19
CA ILE A 216 -27.60 -11.08 -7.46
C ILE A 216 -28.32 -10.37 -8.61
N HIS A 217 -27.58 -9.89 -9.59
CA HIS A 217 -28.12 -9.45 -10.86
C HIS A 217 -28.31 -10.65 -11.78
N VAL A 218 -29.48 -10.75 -12.41
CA VAL A 218 -29.82 -11.83 -13.32
C VAL A 218 -30.00 -11.27 -14.73
N PHE A 219 -29.27 -11.83 -15.67
CA PHE A 219 -29.36 -11.50 -17.09
C PHE A 219 -29.80 -12.72 -17.88
N ASP A 220 -30.69 -12.52 -18.84
CA ASP A 220 -30.89 -13.44 -19.95
C ASP A 220 -29.71 -13.30 -20.92
N ASN A 221 -29.01 -14.39 -21.14
CA ASN A 221 -27.80 -14.51 -21.94
C ASN A 221 -27.99 -15.56 -23.04
N GLU A 222 -29.21 -15.70 -23.58
CA GLU A 222 -29.52 -16.51 -24.77
C GLU A 222 -28.74 -16.04 -26.01
N ASP A 223 -28.57 -14.73 -26.18
CA ASP A 223 -27.58 -14.12 -27.09
C ASP A 223 -26.40 -13.55 -26.29
N PRO A 224 -25.23 -14.22 -26.27
CA PRO A 224 -24.06 -13.76 -25.53
C PRO A 224 -23.51 -12.40 -25.98
N THR A 225 -23.86 -11.94 -27.19
CA THR A 225 -23.44 -10.63 -27.68
C THR A 225 -24.30 -9.49 -27.14
N GLN A 226 -25.50 -9.80 -26.64
CA GLN A 226 -26.47 -8.84 -26.13
C GLN A 226 -27.23 -9.39 -24.89
N PRO A 227 -26.53 -9.55 -23.74
CA PRO A 227 -27.19 -9.96 -22.51
C PRO A 227 -28.21 -8.92 -22.05
N LYS A 228 -29.39 -9.38 -21.60
CA LYS A 228 -30.50 -8.53 -21.16
C LYS A 228 -30.72 -8.68 -19.67
N ALA A 229 -30.64 -7.58 -18.92
CA ALA A 229 -30.95 -7.61 -17.50
C ALA A 229 -32.44 -7.87 -17.28
N ILE A 230 -32.78 -8.89 -16.48
CA ILE A 230 -34.18 -9.32 -16.27
C ILE A 230 -34.65 -9.14 -14.82
N ALA A 231 -33.76 -9.29 -13.83
CA ALA A 231 -34.13 -9.15 -12.43
C ALA A 231 -32.91 -8.80 -11.55
N PHE A 232 -33.20 -8.28 -10.36
CA PHE A 232 -32.26 -8.21 -9.26
C PHE A 232 -32.84 -8.96 -8.05
N LEU A 233 -32.09 -9.92 -7.52
CA LEU A 233 -32.42 -10.64 -6.29
C LEU A 233 -31.75 -9.91 -5.13
N ASN A 234 -32.53 -9.20 -4.33
CA ASN A 234 -32.05 -8.49 -3.16
C ASN A 234 -31.77 -9.49 -2.03
N ILE A 235 -30.49 -9.67 -1.70
CA ILE A 235 -29.99 -10.61 -0.69
C ILE A 235 -28.91 -9.87 0.11
N PRO A 236 -29.28 -9.22 1.24
CA PRO A 236 -28.33 -8.48 2.04
C PRO A 236 -27.17 -9.36 2.52
N GLY A 237 -25.94 -8.89 2.34
CA GLY A 237 -24.75 -9.64 2.75
C GLY A 237 -24.38 -10.81 1.85
N ASN A 238 -24.94 -10.91 0.63
CA ASN A 238 -24.55 -11.93 -0.33
C ASN A 238 -23.16 -11.68 -0.93
N ILE A 239 -22.29 -12.69 -0.90
CA ILE A 239 -20.94 -12.69 -1.47
C ILE A 239 -20.79 -13.83 -2.48
N ASP A 240 -21.30 -15.01 -2.13
CA ASP A 240 -21.12 -16.22 -2.93
C ASP A 240 -22.44 -16.70 -3.53
N ILE A 241 -22.32 -17.31 -4.70
CA ILE A 241 -23.42 -17.86 -5.47
C ILE A 241 -22.99 -19.22 -6.00
N ALA A 242 -23.88 -20.19 -5.86
CA ALA A 242 -23.83 -21.45 -6.59
C ALA A 242 -25.19 -21.70 -7.24
N ALA A 243 -25.21 -22.43 -8.35
CA ALA A 243 -26.45 -22.85 -8.99
C ALA A 243 -26.34 -24.32 -9.39
N LYS A 244 -27.45 -25.04 -9.25
CA LYS A 244 -27.59 -26.42 -9.70
C LYS A 244 -29.04 -26.64 -10.11
N ASP A 245 -29.23 -27.21 -11.29
CA ASP A 245 -30.56 -27.45 -11.86
C ASP A 245 -31.40 -26.15 -11.86
N GLN A 246 -32.61 -26.13 -11.30
CA GLN A 246 -33.45 -24.93 -11.22
C GLN A 246 -33.29 -24.16 -9.90
N VAL A 247 -32.17 -24.37 -9.19
CA VAL A 247 -31.98 -23.85 -7.84
C VAL A 247 -30.69 -23.03 -7.75
N ILE A 248 -30.82 -21.82 -7.22
CA ILE A 248 -29.73 -20.91 -6.88
C ILE A 248 -29.55 -20.97 -5.36
N TYR A 249 -28.31 -21.17 -4.94
CA TYR A 249 -27.87 -21.10 -3.56
C TYR A 249 -27.07 -19.81 -3.36
N ALA A 250 -27.45 -19.04 -2.35
CA ALA A 250 -26.85 -17.75 -2.05
C ALA A 250 -26.66 -17.61 -0.55
N ASP A 251 -25.51 -17.10 -0.12
CA ASP A 251 -25.30 -16.71 1.27
C ASP A 251 -25.98 -15.36 1.56
N SER A 252 -26.36 -15.16 2.82
CA SER A 252 -26.94 -13.91 3.34
C SER A 252 -26.41 -13.70 4.75
N PHE A 253 -25.18 -13.17 4.85
CA PHE A 253 -24.39 -13.15 6.09
C PHE A 253 -24.23 -14.55 6.70
N THR A 254 -25.03 -14.87 7.72
CA THR A 254 -25.02 -16.15 8.44
C THR A 254 -25.88 -17.22 7.79
N ASP A 255 -26.84 -16.81 6.96
CA ASP A 255 -27.93 -17.66 6.49
C ASP A 255 -27.66 -18.17 5.06
N LEU A 256 -28.27 -19.30 4.71
CA LEU A 256 -28.24 -19.86 3.36
C LEU A 256 -29.64 -19.78 2.75
N LEU A 257 -29.75 -19.12 1.59
CA LEU A 257 -30.98 -19.04 0.82
C LEU A 257 -30.94 -20.05 -0.33
N THR A 258 -32.07 -20.73 -0.50
CA THR A 258 -32.36 -21.61 -1.64
C THR A 258 -33.46 -20.97 -2.46
N ILE A 259 -33.12 -20.49 -3.64
CA ILE A 259 -34.00 -19.75 -4.54
C ILE A 259 -34.27 -20.62 -5.75
N GLU A 260 -35.54 -20.90 -6.00
CA GLU A 260 -35.98 -21.66 -7.16
C GLU A 260 -36.26 -20.72 -8.33
N PHE A 261 -35.84 -21.10 -9.53
CA PHE A 261 -36.10 -20.38 -10.76
C PHE A 261 -36.98 -21.22 -11.70
N ILE A 262 -38.22 -20.76 -11.91
CA ILE A 262 -39.22 -21.43 -12.74
C ILE A 262 -39.81 -20.42 -13.71
N ASP A 263 -39.78 -20.73 -15.01
CA ASP A 263 -40.45 -19.96 -16.08
C ASP A 263 -40.18 -18.44 -16.04
N GLY A 264 -38.95 -18.02 -15.76
CA GLY A 264 -38.61 -16.59 -15.72
C GLY A 264 -38.83 -15.92 -14.35
N ASN A 265 -39.36 -16.64 -13.37
CA ASN A 265 -39.65 -16.13 -12.04
C ASN A 265 -38.75 -16.77 -10.98
N PHE A 266 -38.49 -16.01 -9.91
CA PHE A 266 -37.63 -16.43 -8.80
C PHE A 266 -38.46 -16.51 -7.52
N TYR A 267 -38.34 -17.62 -6.80
CA TYR A 267 -39.07 -17.87 -5.56
C TYR A 267 -38.10 -18.29 -4.47
N LEU A 268 -38.18 -17.67 -3.30
CA LEU A 268 -37.49 -18.19 -2.12
C LEU A 268 -38.16 -19.50 -1.71
N ARG A 269 -37.46 -20.62 -1.89
CA ARG A 269 -37.96 -21.95 -1.51
C ARG A 269 -37.69 -22.23 -0.04
N HIS A 270 -36.48 -21.93 0.41
CA HIS A 270 -36.05 -22.20 1.77
C HIS A 270 -34.99 -21.20 2.23
N LEU A 271 -35.01 -20.88 3.52
CA LEU A 271 -33.96 -20.16 4.20
C LEU A 271 -33.51 -21.03 5.37
N GLU A 272 -32.25 -21.42 5.37
CA GLU A 272 -31.63 -22.09 6.51
C GLU A 272 -30.83 -21.07 7.31
N ALA A 273 -31.20 -20.90 8.57
CA ALA A 273 -30.59 -19.93 9.46
C ALA A 273 -29.26 -20.43 10.00
N ASP A 274 -28.32 -19.51 10.26
CA ASP A 274 -27.12 -19.76 11.06
C ASP A 274 -26.21 -20.89 10.50
N VAL A 275 -26.15 -21.03 9.18
CA VAL A 275 -25.32 -22.02 8.46
C VAL A 275 -23.85 -21.64 8.46
N PHE A 276 -23.56 -20.34 8.36
CA PHE A 276 -22.21 -19.78 8.24
C PHE A 276 -21.78 -19.03 9.50
N PRO A 277 -20.48 -19.04 9.86
CA PRO A 277 -19.98 -18.27 10.99
C PRO A 277 -20.11 -16.77 10.71
N TYR A 278 -20.72 -16.05 11.66
CA TYR A 278 -20.92 -14.61 11.51
C TYR A 278 -19.60 -13.83 11.53
N ASN A 279 -19.38 -13.02 10.49
CA ASN A 279 -18.27 -12.07 10.42
C ASN A 279 -18.80 -10.63 10.46
N ALA A 280 -18.72 -9.99 11.63
CA ALA A 280 -19.14 -8.61 11.83
C ALA A 280 -18.38 -7.57 10.98
N TYR A 281 -17.23 -7.97 10.40
CA TYR A 281 -16.42 -7.10 9.55
C TYR A 281 -16.63 -7.32 8.05
N GLN A 282 -17.51 -8.23 7.65
CA GLN A 282 -17.74 -8.63 6.26
C GLN A 282 -17.92 -7.43 5.32
N ILE A 283 -18.76 -6.47 5.70
CA ILE A 283 -19.06 -5.30 4.87
C ILE A 283 -17.86 -4.34 4.69
N PHE A 284 -16.86 -4.42 5.57
CA PHE A 284 -15.67 -3.57 5.54
C PHE A 284 -14.53 -4.24 4.78
N LEU A 285 -14.38 -5.55 4.91
CA LEU A 285 -13.32 -6.33 4.28
C LEU A 285 -13.49 -6.43 2.77
N ASN A 286 -14.74 -6.46 2.28
CA ASN A 286 -15.01 -6.70 0.87
C ASN A 286 -14.91 -5.46 -0.02
N LYS A 287 -14.77 -4.25 0.53
CA LYS A 287 -14.63 -2.99 -0.23
C LYS A 287 -13.21 -2.72 -0.77
N GLY A 288 -12.39 -3.76 -0.95
CA GLY A 288 -11.00 -3.63 -1.40
C GLY A 288 -10.04 -2.95 -0.41
N ALA A 289 -10.54 -2.42 0.71
CA ALA A 289 -9.74 -2.02 1.84
C ALA A 289 -9.40 -3.28 2.64
N GLY A 290 -8.25 -3.90 2.38
CA GLY A 290 -7.77 -5.10 3.08
C GLY A 290 -7.60 -4.97 4.60
N ARG A 291 -8.14 -3.90 5.22
CA ARG A 291 -8.31 -3.67 6.65
C ARG A 291 -9.56 -2.78 6.84
N PRO A 292 -10.35 -2.99 7.91
CA PRO A 292 -11.38 -2.02 8.28
C PRO A 292 -10.77 -0.62 8.42
N PRO A 293 -11.54 0.47 8.24
CA PRO A 293 -11.07 1.82 8.53
C PRO A 293 -10.39 1.80 9.90
N TYR A 294 -9.16 2.30 10.01
CA TYR A 294 -8.43 2.35 11.28
C TYR A 294 -9.18 3.27 12.26
N GLY A 295 -10.17 2.69 12.93
CA GLY A 295 -11.00 3.27 13.97
C GLY A 295 -11.34 2.17 14.95
N SER A 296 -11.35 2.50 16.23
CA SER A 296 -11.90 1.60 17.24
C SER A 296 -13.40 1.50 16.96
N PHE A 297 -13.87 0.37 16.43
CA PHE A 297 -15.30 0.09 16.44
C PHE A 297 -15.77 0.23 17.88
N LYS A 298 -16.87 0.95 18.10
CA LYS A 298 -17.63 0.72 19.32
C LYS A 298 -17.95 -0.78 19.32
N GLU A 299 -17.70 -1.45 20.44
CA GLU A 299 -17.85 -2.91 20.58
C GLU A 299 -19.12 -3.37 19.85
N ILE A 300 -18.94 -4.19 18.81
CA ILE A 300 -20.05 -4.67 17.99
C ILE A 300 -20.83 -5.63 18.88
N ASP A 301 -22.11 -5.33 19.11
CA ASP A 301 -23.00 -6.19 19.87
C ASP A 301 -23.58 -7.27 18.94
N PRO A 302 -23.20 -8.56 19.10
CA PRO A 302 -23.71 -9.63 18.26
C PRO A 302 -25.21 -9.85 18.41
N LYS A 303 -25.82 -9.38 19.51
CA LYS A 303 -27.26 -9.51 19.76
C LYS A 303 -28.09 -8.48 19.01
N SER A 304 -27.47 -7.40 18.54
CA SER A 304 -28.14 -6.32 17.82
C SER A 304 -28.42 -6.68 16.34
N GLY A 305 -27.90 -7.81 15.85
CA GLY A 305 -28.11 -8.29 14.48
C GLY A 305 -26.86 -8.25 13.61
N VAL A 306 -27.05 -8.24 12.29
CA VAL A 306 -25.96 -8.16 11.32
C VAL A 306 -25.58 -6.72 11.02
N VAL A 307 -24.29 -6.45 10.86
CA VAL A 307 -23.76 -5.12 10.56
C VAL A 307 -23.88 -4.87 9.06
N ILE A 308 -24.72 -3.90 8.67
CA ILE A 308 -25.01 -3.53 7.27
C ILE A 308 -24.35 -2.23 6.84
N GLY A 309 -23.79 -1.48 7.80
CA GLY A 309 -23.15 -0.21 7.51
C GLY A 309 -22.43 0.38 8.71
N ALA A 310 -21.98 1.61 8.52
CA ALA A 310 -21.20 2.37 9.47
C ALA A 310 -21.49 3.86 9.27
N LYS A 311 -21.60 4.60 10.37
CA LYS A 311 -21.70 6.07 10.34
C LYS A 311 -20.63 6.67 11.23
N ASP A 312 -20.02 7.76 10.77
CA ASP A 312 -19.11 8.57 11.58
C ASP A 312 -19.90 9.19 12.75
N SER A 313 -19.39 9.05 13.97
CA SER A 313 -19.95 9.66 15.19
C SER A 313 -19.79 11.16 15.24
#